data_AF-A0A2Z2HT67-F1
#
_entry.id   AF-A0A2Z2HT67-F1
#
_cell.length_a   1.000
_cell.length_b   1.000
_cell.length_c   1.000
_cell.angle_alpha   90.00
_cell.angle_beta   90.00
_cell.angle_gamma   90.00
#
_symmetry.space_group_name_H-M   'P 1'
#
loop_
_entity.id
_entity.type
_entity.pdbx_description
1 polymer ?
#
loop_
_entity_poly.entity_id
_entity_poly.type
_entity_poly.pdbx_seq_one_letter_code
_entity_poly.pdbx_strand_id
1 'polypeptide(L)'
;MTDEDTATVTVRYTCPHCGAVTSVERTPDLADRSVTTRQQAGWEYARPGDDDLEDADGIAFLCGEDDPVTDLDGNEIEGCGRPYYLNFVRYEQGVELEPDPPTYGGPRFDFQA
;
A
#
# COMPACT_ATOMS: atom_id res chain seq x y z
N MET A 1 -8.24 1.28 -32.71
CA MET A 1 -8.52 1.44 -31.27
C MET A 1 -7.92 0.21 -30.65
N THR A 2 -6.64 0.31 -30.33
CA THR A 2 -5.88 -0.82 -29.79
C THR A 2 -6.37 -1.01 -28.37
N ASP A 3 -6.96 -2.18 -28.11
CA ASP A 3 -7.12 -2.73 -26.79
C ASP A 3 -5.69 -2.98 -26.29
N GLU A 4 -5.06 -1.95 -25.73
CA GLU A 4 -3.83 -2.09 -24.97
C GLU A 4 -4.24 -2.79 -23.68
N ASP A 5 -4.20 -4.12 -23.76
CA ASP A 5 -4.12 -5.08 -22.68
C ASP A 5 -3.35 -4.42 -21.51
N THR A 6 -4.10 -3.86 -20.57
CA THR A 6 -3.55 -3.22 -19.39
C THR A 6 -3.13 -4.38 -18.51
N ALA A 7 -1.96 -4.96 -18.81
CA ALA A 7 -1.47 -6.16 -18.16
C ALA A 7 -1.35 -5.87 -16.66
N THR A 8 -2.28 -6.38 -15.86
CA THR A 8 -2.23 -6.24 -14.41
C THR A 8 -1.29 -7.27 -13.82
N VAL A 9 -0.66 -6.90 -12.71
CA VAL A 9 0.16 -7.79 -11.88
C VAL A 9 -0.43 -7.85 -10.49
N THR A 10 -0.36 -9.04 -9.87
CA THR A 10 -0.76 -9.20 -8.47
C THR A 10 0.38 -8.75 -7.56
N VAL A 11 0.14 -7.69 -6.80
CA VAL A 11 1.09 -7.18 -5.79
C VAL A 11 0.61 -7.57 -4.39
N ARG A 12 1.55 -7.93 -3.51
CA ARG A 12 1.27 -8.37 -2.14
C ARG A 12 1.71 -7.31 -1.13
N TYR A 13 0.79 -6.89 -0.27
CA TYR A 13 1.04 -5.93 0.81
C TYR A 13 0.83 -6.56 2.18
N THR A 14 1.80 -6.38 3.07
CA THR A 14 1.75 -6.93 4.43
C THR A 14 1.13 -5.92 5.39
N CYS A 15 0.13 -6.36 6.15
CA CYS A 15 -0.47 -5.62 7.24
C CYS A 15 0.57 -5.39 8.35
N PRO A 16 0.91 -4.12 8.68
CA PRO A 16 1.91 -3.80 9.70
C PRO A 16 1.47 -4.17 11.12
N HIS A 17 0.20 -4.51 11.31
CA HIS A 17 -0.37 -4.77 12.63
C HIS A 17 -0.40 -6.24 13.03
N CYS A 18 -0.46 -7.17 12.06
CA CYS A 18 -0.57 -8.61 12.32
C CYS A 18 0.21 -9.50 11.35
N GLY A 19 0.81 -8.94 10.30
CA GLY A 19 1.59 -9.71 9.32
C GLY A 19 0.77 -10.40 8.23
N ALA A 20 -0.57 -10.28 8.25
CA ALA A 20 -1.42 -10.78 7.17
C ALA A 20 -1.11 -10.11 5.84
N VAL A 21 -1.34 -10.80 4.73
CA VAL A 21 -1.00 -10.37 3.37
C VAL A 21 -2.26 -10.22 2.54
N THR A 22 -2.46 -9.01 2.01
CA THR A 22 -3.50 -8.70 1.02
C THR A 22 -2.87 -8.70 -0.37
N SER A 23 -3.58 -9.27 -1.35
CA SER A 23 -3.16 -9.29 -2.75
C SER A 23 -4.06 -8.36 -3.56
N VAL A 24 -3.49 -7.51 -4.41
CA VAL A 24 -4.22 -6.54 -5.24
C VAL A 24 -3.74 -6.63 -6.68
N GLU A 25 -4.67 -6.60 -7.64
CA GLU A 25 -4.36 -6.56 -9.08
C GLU A 25 -4.21 -5.11 -9.55
N ARG A 26 -3.04 -4.74 -10.05
CA ARG A 26 -2.70 -3.34 -10.40
C ARG A 26 -1.85 -3.26 -11.65
N THR A 27 -1.70 -2.06 -12.23
CA THR A 27 -0.72 -1.90 -13.32
C THR A 27 0.70 -2.04 -12.75
N PRO A 28 1.67 -2.54 -13.55
CA PRO A 28 3.05 -2.74 -13.11
C PRO A 28 3.82 -1.42 -13.05
N ASP A 29 3.35 -0.48 -12.22
CA ASP A 29 3.98 0.81 -11.98
C ASP A 29 4.82 0.80 -10.69
N LEU A 30 5.91 1.59 -10.67
CA LEU A 30 6.83 1.72 -9.53
C LEU A 30 6.50 2.95 -8.67
N ALA A 31 5.22 3.22 -8.45
CA ALA A 31 4.76 4.29 -7.58
C ALA A 31 4.76 3.91 -6.08
N ASP A 32 4.99 2.65 -5.71
CA ASP A 32 4.87 2.22 -4.31
C ASP A 32 5.99 2.75 -3.42
N ARG A 33 5.60 3.43 -2.32
CA ARG A 33 6.57 3.98 -1.36
C ARG A 33 6.64 3.19 -0.07
N SER A 34 5.60 3.24 0.75
CA SER A 34 5.63 2.62 2.08
C SER A 34 4.23 2.38 2.63
N VAL A 35 4.07 1.22 3.27
CA VAL A 35 2.88 0.89 4.05
C VAL A 35 2.96 1.54 5.43
N THR A 36 1.85 2.11 5.88
CA THR A 36 1.74 2.88 7.12
C THR A 36 0.49 2.52 7.91
N THR A 37 0.50 2.78 9.21
CA THR A 37 -0.65 2.54 10.10
C THR A 37 -1.57 3.75 10.23
N ARG A 38 -1.24 4.88 9.60
CA ARG A 38 -1.99 6.15 9.66
C ARG A 38 -2.04 6.78 8.27
N GLN A 39 -3.13 7.48 8.00
CA GLN A 39 -3.28 8.30 6.80
C GLN A 39 -2.27 9.44 6.79
N GLN A 40 -1.82 9.79 5.60
CA GLN A 40 -1.02 10.97 5.37
C GLN A 40 -1.92 12.18 5.14
N ALA A 41 -1.56 13.32 5.70
CA ALA A 41 -2.37 14.53 5.57
C ALA A 41 -2.41 14.99 4.11
N GLY A 42 -3.61 15.19 3.56
CA GLY A 42 -3.81 15.68 2.19
C GLY A 42 -3.64 14.64 1.10
N TRP A 43 -3.67 13.35 1.43
CA TRP A 43 -3.65 12.24 0.49
C TRP A 43 -5.05 11.67 0.29
N GLU A 44 -5.38 11.37 -0.95
CA GLU A 44 -6.60 10.65 -1.31
C GLU A 44 -6.34 9.15 -1.43
N TYR A 45 -7.15 8.32 -0.76
CA TYR A 45 -6.97 6.87 -0.75
C TYR A 45 -8.18 6.18 -1.37
N ALA A 46 -7.93 5.29 -2.31
CA ALA A 46 -8.91 4.35 -2.84
C ALA A 46 -8.91 3.03 -2.04
N ARG A 47 -9.97 2.23 -2.15
CA ARG A 47 -10.00 0.85 -1.65
C ARG A 47 -9.54 -0.13 -2.72
N PRO A 48 -9.07 -1.34 -2.34
CA PRO A 48 -8.84 -2.41 -3.29
C PRO A 48 -10.06 -2.63 -4.19
N GLY A 49 -9.83 -2.66 -5.50
CA GLY A 49 -10.88 -2.89 -6.50
C GLY A 49 -11.70 -1.66 -6.90
N ASP A 50 -11.44 -0.48 -6.34
CA ASP A 50 -12.04 0.76 -6.86
C ASP A 50 -11.48 1.09 -8.25
N ASP A 51 -12.32 1.63 -9.14
CA ASP A 51 -11.92 2.00 -10.51
C ASP A 51 -10.87 3.13 -10.55
N ASP A 52 -10.90 4.03 -9.55
CA ASP A 52 -10.00 5.19 -9.41
C ASP A 52 -8.71 4.86 -8.65
N LEU A 53 -8.40 3.57 -8.44
CA LEU A 53 -7.28 3.14 -7.59
C LEU A 53 -5.92 3.66 -8.06
N GLU A 54 -5.72 3.78 -9.38
CA GLU A 54 -4.46 4.23 -9.97
C GLU A 54 -4.37 5.78 -10.06
N ASP A 55 -5.50 6.48 -9.94
CA ASP A 55 -5.56 7.95 -9.87
C ASP A 55 -5.42 8.48 -8.43
N ALA A 56 -5.64 7.63 -7.43
CA ALA A 56 -5.50 7.97 -6.02
C ALA A 56 -4.03 8.16 -5.60
N ASP A 57 -3.81 8.83 -4.45
CA ASP A 57 -2.48 8.98 -3.86
C ASP A 57 -2.04 7.72 -3.08
N GLY A 58 -2.91 6.73 -2.91
CA GLY A 58 -2.61 5.49 -2.21
C GLY A 58 -3.83 4.58 -2.06
N ILE A 59 -3.62 3.47 -1.34
CA ILE A 59 -4.68 2.48 -1.05
C ILE A 59 -4.92 2.40 0.45
N ALA A 60 -6.19 2.51 0.86
CA ALA A 60 -6.64 2.24 2.20
C ALA A 60 -7.17 0.80 2.31
N PHE A 61 -6.61 0.05 3.25
CA PHE A 61 -6.98 -1.33 3.52
C PHE A 61 -7.61 -1.45 4.90
N LEU A 62 -8.60 -2.33 5.04
CA LEU A 62 -9.14 -2.85 6.29
C LEU A 62 -8.86 -4.35 6.37
N CYS A 63 -7.86 -4.72 7.16
CA CYS A 63 -7.26 -6.05 7.16
C CYS A 63 -8.30 -7.17 7.43
N GLY A 64 -8.62 -7.96 6.40
CA GLY A 64 -9.56 -9.08 6.47
C GLY A 64 -11.04 -8.72 6.36
N GLU A 65 -11.37 -7.45 6.17
CA GLU A 65 -12.76 -7.01 5.94
C GLU A 65 -13.00 -6.56 4.49
N ASP A 66 -12.05 -5.87 3.86
CA ASP A 66 -12.19 -5.51 2.44
C ASP A 66 -12.01 -6.73 1.53
N ASP A 67 -10.98 -7.54 1.80
CA ASP A 67 -10.61 -8.72 1.01
C ASP A 67 -10.08 -9.86 1.89
N PRO A 68 -10.15 -11.12 1.42
CA PRO A 68 -9.50 -12.24 2.08
C PRO A 68 -7.99 -12.00 2.18
N VAL A 69 -7.43 -12.35 3.34
CA VAL A 69 -6.01 -12.19 3.62
C VAL A 69 -5.35 -13.55 3.81
N THR A 70 -4.06 -13.61 3.48
CA THR A 70 -3.26 -14.83 3.60
C THR A 70 -2.09 -14.63 4.56
N ASP A 71 -1.48 -15.72 5.04
CA ASP A 71 -0.14 -15.65 5.61
C ASP A 71 0.94 -15.49 4.51
N LEU A 72 2.21 -15.48 4.92
CA LEU A 72 3.34 -15.38 3.98
C LEU A 72 3.46 -16.61 3.06
N ASP A 73 2.93 -17.76 3.49
CA ASP A 73 2.94 -19.02 2.76
C ASP A 73 1.71 -19.18 1.84
N GLY A 74 0.77 -18.22 1.88
CA GLY A 74 -0.42 -18.19 1.04
C GLY A 74 -1.65 -18.92 1.62
N ASN A 75 -1.64 -19.32 2.89
CA ASN A 75 -2.81 -19.90 3.54
C ASN A 75 -3.78 -18.80 3.97
N GLU A 76 -5.08 -18.99 3.75
CA GLU A 76 -6.11 -18.05 4.20
C GLU A 76 -6.15 -17.97 5.73
N ILE A 77 -6.16 -16.74 6.26
CA ILE A 77 -6.20 -16.46 7.69
C ILE A 77 -7.22 -15.35 7.98
N GLU A 78 -7.63 -15.24 9.25
CA GLU A 78 -8.46 -14.13 9.70
C GLU A 78 -7.60 -12.86 9.87
N GLY A 79 -8.05 -11.76 9.24
CA GLY A 79 -7.41 -10.45 9.40
C GLY A 79 -7.71 -9.81 10.75
N CYS A 80 -6.94 -8.77 11.10
CA CYS A 80 -7.07 -8.13 12.40
C CYS A 80 -8.10 -6.98 12.47
N GLY A 81 -8.81 -6.68 11.38
CA GLY A 81 -9.84 -5.63 11.31
C GLY A 81 -9.32 -4.20 11.48
N ARG A 82 -8.00 -4.00 11.44
CA ARG A 82 -7.38 -2.67 11.62
C ARG A 82 -7.03 -2.06 10.27
N PRO A 83 -7.22 -0.73 10.13
CA PRO A 83 -6.87 -0.06 8.90
C PRO A 83 -5.35 0.12 8.77
N TYR A 84 -4.87 0.06 7.53
CA TYR A 84 -3.50 0.42 7.15
C TYR A 84 -3.51 0.98 5.72
N TYR A 85 -2.45 1.69 5.36
CA TYR A 85 -2.44 2.54 4.17
C TYR A 85 -1.15 2.32 3.37
N LEU A 86 -1.28 1.99 2.10
CA LEU A 86 -0.19 2.07 1.14
C LEU A 86 -0.14 3.49 0.58
N ASN A 87 1.05 4.07 0.63
CA ASN A 87 1.31 5.40 0.09
C ASN A 87 2.06 5.27 -1.24
N PHE A 88 1.56 5.91 -2.30
CA PHE A 88 2.30 6.10 -3.53
C PHE A 88 3.30 7.27 -3.46
N VAL A 89 4.25 7.34 -4.38
CA VAL A 89 5.16 8.46 -4.49
C VAL A 89 4.40 9.63 -5.13
N ARG A 90 4.28 10.74 -4.42
CA ARG A 90 3.72 11.99 -4.93
C ARG A 90 4.80 12.97 -5.30
N TYR A 91 4.62 13.63 -6.45
CA TYR A 91 5.47 14.74 -6.90
C TYR A 91 4.64 16.01 -7.03
N GLU A 92 5.03 17.08 -6.34
CA GLU A 92 4.49 18.43 -6.58
C GLU A 92 5.59 19.29 -7.23
N GLN A 93 5.30 19.87 -8.40
CA GLN A 93 6.24 20.72 -9.15
C GLN A 93 7.61 20.06 -9.41
N GLY A 94 7.64 18.72 -9.55
CA GLY A 94 8.87 17.96 -9.77
C GLY A 94 9.68 17.67 -8.51
N VAL A 95 9.15 17.99 -7.32
CA VAL A 95 9.74 17.64 -6.02
C VAL A 95 8.89 16.53 -5.40
N GLU A 96 9.56 15.43 -5.01
CA GLU A 96 8.91 14.35 -4.26
C GLU A 96 8.47 14.89 -2.89
N LEU A 97 7.17 14.78 -2.57
CA LEU A 97 6.67 15.20 -1.27
C LEU A 97 7.08 14.20 -0.20
N GLU A 98 7.59 14.66 0.93
CA GLU A 98 7.79 13.80 2.09
C GLU A 98 6.46 13.62 2.85
N PRO A 99 6.08 12.38 3.22
CA PRO A 99 4.91 12.14 4.05
C PRO A 99 5.08 12.76 5.45
N ASP A 100 4.00 13.27 6.05
CA ASP A 100 3.97 13.78 7.42
C ASP A 100 2.98 12.96 8.27
N PRO A 101 3.46 12.16 9.25
CA PRO A 101 4.86 12.02 9.69
C PRO A 101 5.73 11.21 8.71
N PRO A 102 7.06 11.44 8.70
CA PRO A 102 7.97 10.71 7.81
C PRO A 102 7.87 9.20 8.05
N THR A 103 7.70 8.45 6.97
CA THR A 103 7.53 6.99 7.03
C THR A 103 8.83 6.26 7.31
N TYR A 104 9.97 6.88 7.00
CA TYR A 104 11.29 6.41 7.39
C TYR A 104 11.79 7.24 8.59
N GLY A 105 11.55 6.73 9.80
CA GLY A 105 12.35 7.18 10.95
C GLY A 105 13.79 6.79 10.65
N GLY A 106 14.65 7.78 10.39
CA GLY A 106 16.02 7.64 9.88
C GLY A 106 16.80 6.46 10.44
N PRO A 107 17.82 5.98 9.70
CA PRO A 107 18.41 4.67 9.96
C PRO A 107 18.90 4.59 11.41
N ARG A 108 18.29 3.71 12.21
CA ARG A 108 18.77 3.35 13.53
C ARG A 108 19.93 2.38 13.38
N PHE A 109 21.11 2.92 13.13
CA PHE A 109 22.36 2.17 13.17
C PHE A 109 22.78 1.92 14.62
N ASP A 110 22.02 1.10 15.35
CA ASP A 110 22.42 0.60 16.67
C ASP A 110 23.28 -0.66 16.50
N PHE A 111 24.50 -0.49 15.98
CA PHE A 111 25.48 -1.57 15.99
C PHE A 111 25.99 -1.77 17.42
N GLN A 112 25.45 -2.78 18.11
CA GLN A 112 26.02 -3.23 19.38
C GLN A 112 27.37 -3.90 19.09
N ALA A 113 28.44 -3.30 19.61
CA ALA A 113 29.82 -3.80 19.54
C ALA A 113 30.10 -4.87 20.61
#